data_AF-A0A2A6Z8M7-F1
#
_entry.id   AF-A0A2A6Z8M7-F1
#
_cell.length_a   1.000
_cell.length_b   1.000
_cell.length_c   1.000
_cell.angle_alpha   90.00
_cell.angle_beta   90.00
_cell.angle_gamma   90.00
#
_symmetry.space_group_name_H-M   'P 1'
#
loop_
_entity.id
_entity.type
_entity.pdbx_description
1 polymer ?
#
loop_
_entity_poly.entity_id
_entity_poly.type
_entity_poly.pdbx_seq_one_letter_code
_entity_poly.pdbx_strand_id
1 'polypeptide(L)'
;MPFLMIRNDITKVAADAIVNPANRNLLQGSGTSRAIYQAAGEQELTAACEAIGRCDLGRAVCTPAFGLPAKYIFHAVCPAWHGGGFGEAEQLAGAYHSALELAAEYHCESVAFPLLSSGNYGYPKEQAFRIAVDTITQYVMEHDLTVYLVLYDRDSLAVSRKLFASVEEYIDDHYVAQNDESYGFGRRRRELSERRRLLEEDAAVPMLGAVPAPAAAPRTARSLESLMDNLGESFTTRLLRLIDERGLKDSTVYYVRGCTALLDAIGYGVEKMANIQRHPPESERAEKAIFVITTDGLENASKRFGYEKIRRMIEREKEQYGWEFLFLGANMDAVKEAARFGISSDRAVRFENDAQGVAVNYHVVSETVSRMREAPCCASIGAEWKEQIEADFQKRHHR
;
A
#
# COMPACT_ATOMS: atom_id res chain seq x y z
N MET A 1 -1.16 2.72 -2.84
CA MET A 1 -2.59 2.55 -2.61
C MET A 1 -2.78 2.45 -1.11
N PRO A 2 -3.61 3.30 -0.49
CA PRO A 2 -3.37 3.68 0.88
C PRO A 2 -4.21 2.85 1.87
N PHE A 3 -3.57 1.85 2.48
CA PHE A 3 -3.94 1.43 3.84
C PHE A 3 -3.37 2.48 4.80
N LEU A 4 -4.24 3.17 5.52
CA LEU A 4 -3.91 4.31 6.38
C LEU A 4 -4.31 4.03 7.81
N MET A 5 -3.49 4.50 8.74
CA MET A 5 -3.84 4.48 10.15
C MET A 5 -4.06 5.91 10.62
N ILE A 6 -5.23 6.17 11.17
CA ILE A 6 -5.63 7.50 11.59
C ILE A 6 -6.12 7.48 13.02
N ARG A 7 -5.83 8.57 13.74
CA ARG A 7 -6.46 8.82 15.03
C ARG A 7 -7.69 9.67 14.81
N ASN A 8 -8.87 9.08 14.95
CA ASN A 8 -10.13 9.78 14.75
C ASN A 8 -11.29 9.10 15.50
N ASP A 9 -12.43 9.78 15.52
CA ASP A 9 -13.73 9.18 15.83
C ASP A 9 -14.27 8.54 14.54
N ILE A 10 -14.49 7.22 14.55
CA ILE A 10 -14.93 6.47 13.37
C ILE A 10 -16.26 6.97 12.82
N THR A 11 -17.13 7.52 13.67
CA THR A 11 -18.44 8.06 13.26
C THR A 11 -18.31 9.33 12.41
N LYS A 12 -17.12 9.94 12.38
CA LYS A 12 -16.81 11.19 11.66
C LYS A 12 -15.88 10.98 10.47
N VAL A 13 -15.47 9.74 10.20
CA VAL A 13 -14.57 9.43 9.09
C VAL A 13 -15.34 9.50 7.78
N ALA A 14 -14.82 10.27 6.82
CA ALA A 14 -15.34 10.32 5.47
C ALA A 14 -14.85 9.08 4.70
N ALA A 15 -15.69 8.04 4.70
CA ALA A 15 -15.51 6.81 3.93
C ALA A 15 -16.87 6.33 3.43
N ASP A 16 -16.91 5.53 2.35
CA ASP A 16 -18.16 4.98 1.83
C ASP A 16 -18.80 4.02 2.81
N ALA A 17 -18.00 3.22 3.51
CA ALA A 17 -18.46 2.34 4.56
C ALA A 17 -17.65 2.49 5.85
N ILE A 18 -18.31 2.32 6.99
CA ILE A 18 -17.64 2.13 8.28
C ILE A 18 -17.97 0.76 8.86
N VAL A 19 -17.06 0.23 9.67
CA VAL A 19 -17.21 -1.10 10.24
C VAL A 19 -17.61 -0.99 11.71
N ASN A 20 -18.73 -1.62 12.05
CA ASN A 20 -19.20 -1.75 13.42
C ASN A 20 -18.74 -3.10 14.00
N PRO A 21 -18.02 -3.14 15.13
CA PRO A 21 -17.78 -4.37 15.87
C PRO A 21 -19.11 -4.88 16.46
N ALA A 22 -19.54 -6.07 16.04
CA ALA A 22 -20.86 -6.61 16.38
C ALA A 22 -20.77 -7.92 17.17
N ASN A 23 -21.83 -8.21 17.92
CA ASN A 23 -22.10 -9.55 18.44
C ASN A 23 -22.95 -10.35 17.44
N ARG A 24 -23.09 -11.67 17.65
CA ARG A 24 -23.80 -12.58 16.73
C ARG A 24 -25.25 -12.18 16.46
N ASN A 25 -25.91 -11.53 17.41
CA ASN A 25 -27.31 -11.11 17.31
C ASN A 25 -27.45 -9.68 16.75
N LEU A 26 -26.33 -9.07 16.32
CA LEU A 26 -26.26 -7.73 15.73
C LEU A 26 -26.77 -6.60 16.64
N LEU A 27 -27.07 -6.89 17.91
CA LEU A 27 -27.60 -5.92 18.87
C LEU A 27 -26.56 -4.85 19.20
N GLN A 28 -27.03 -3.66 19.59
CA GLN A 28 -26.20 -2.58 20.07
C GLN A 28 -25.25 -3.06 21.18
N GLY A 29 -23.96 -2.87 20.95
CA GLY A 29 -22.92 -3.14 21.94
C GLY A 29 -22.58 -1.91 22.77
N SER A 30 -21.39 -1.93 23.37
CA SER A 30 -20.79 -0.81 24.09
C SER A 30 -19.63 -0.21 23.29
N GLY A 31 -19.01 0.85 23.80
CA GLY A 31 -17.85 1.48 23.16
C GLY A 31 -18.15 1.97 21.74
N THR A 32 -17.30 1.56 20.78
CA THR A 32 -17.46 1.91 19.36
C THR A 32 -18.83 1.54 18.81
N SER A 33 -19.39 0.38 19.18
CA SER A 33 -20.71 -0.02 18.69
C SER A 33 -21.80 0.92 19.18
N ARG A 34 -21.76 1.32 20.45
CA ARG A 34 -22.69 2.31 20.99
C ARG A 34 -22.58 3.65 20.27
N ALA A 35 -21.36 4.12 20.01
CA ALA A 35 -21.13 5.38 19.31
C ALA A 35 -21.71 5.36 17.88
N ILE A 36 -21.52 4.25 17.15
CA ILE A 36 -22.08 4.06 15.80
C ILE A 36 -23.61 4.06 15.85
N TYR A 37 -24.23 3.31 16.77
CA TYR A 37 -25.69 3.28 16.93
C TYR A 37 -26.27 4.66 17.25
N GLN A 38 -25.63 5.40 18.15
CA GLN A 38 -26.07 6.76 18.51
C GLN A 38 -25.95 7.75 17.34
N ALA A 39 -24.87 7.65 16.56
CA ALA A 39 -24.65 8.55 15.42
C ALA A 39 -25.51 8.19 14.20
N ALA A 40 -25.81 6.90 13.98
CA ALA A 40 -26.68 6.45 12.90
C ALA A 40 -28.17 6.73 13.18
N GLY A 41 -28.58 6.69 14.45
CA GLY A 41 -29.99 6.64 14.85
C GLY A 41 -30.31 5.26 15.42
N GLU A 42 -30.53 5.20 16.74
CA GLU A 42 -30.62 3.92 17.46
C GLU A 42 -31.84 3.09 17.01
N GLN A 43 -32.97 3.72 16.71
CA GLN A 43 -34.20 3.02 16.34
C GLN A 43 -34.09 2.41 14.94
N GLU A 44 -33.63 3.19 13.98
CA GLU A 44 -33.50 2.80 12.57
C GLU A 44 -32.46 1.69 12.40
N LEU A 45 -31.29 1.84 13.03
CA LEU A 45 -30.24 0.83 12.95
C LEU A 45 -30.62 -0.46 13.66
N THR A 46 -31.32 -0.37 14.80
CA THR A 46 -31.82 -1.57 15.50
C THR A 46 -32.82 -2.33 14.64
N ALA A 47 -33.80 -1.64 14.04
CA ALA A 47 -34.79 -2.29 13.17
C ALA A 47 -34.14 -2.97 11.95
N ALA A 48 -33.12 -2.34 11.34
CA ALA A 48 -32.38 -2.93 10.22
C ALA A 48 -31.58 -4.18 10.65
N CYS A 49 -30.92 -4.14 11.81
CA CYS A 49 -30.20 -5.29 12.36
C CYS A 49 -31.14 -6.43 12.75
N GLU A 50 -32.31 -6.13 13.34
CA GLU A 50 -33.33 -7.13 13.69
C GLU A 50 -33.91 -7.83 12.45
N ALA A 51 -34.09 -7.10 11.34
CA ALA A 51 -34.55 -7.67 10.08
C ALA A 51 -33.52 -8.66 9.47
N ILE A 52 -32.23 -8.44 9.69
CA ILE A 52 -31.15 -9.38 9.31
C ILE A 52 -31.12 -10.57 10.29
N GLY A 53 -31.33 -10.31 11.58
CA GLY A 53 -31.34 -11.30 12.63
C GLY A 53 -29.93 -11.65 13.12
N ARG A 54 -29.35 -12.73 12.60
CA ARG A 54 -28.12 -13.32 13.15
C ARG A 54 -27.01 -13.43 12.12
N CYS A 55 -25.78 -13.17 12.54
CA CYS A 55 -24.58 -13.38 11.74
C CYS A 55 -23.56 -14.23 12.53
N ASP A 56 -22.86 -15.12 11.83
CA ASP A 56 -21.86 -15.99 12.43
C ASP A 56 -20.54 -15.25 12.74
N LEU A 57 -19.74 -15.79 13.68
CA LEU A 57 -18.42 -15.25 13.99
C LEU A 57 -17.54 -15.24 12.74
N GLY A 58 -16.75 -14.18 12.59
CA GLY A 58 -15.86 -14.02 11.45
C GLY A 58 -16.57 -13.67 10.14
N ARG A 59 -17.84 -13.27 10.21
CA ARG A 59 -18.61 -12.76 9.07
C ARG A 59 -19.08 -11.34 9.34
N ALA A 60 -19.45 -10.64 8.28
CA ALA A 60 -20.03 -9.32 8.33
C ALA A 60 -21.32 -9.25 7.52
N VAL A 61 -22.21 -8.33 7.90
CA VAL A 61 -23.44 -8.00 7.16
C VAL A 61 -23.55 -6.50 6.95
N CYS A 62 -24.31 -6.09 5.94
CA CYS A 62 -24.46 -4.68 5.55
C CYS A 62 -25.81 -4.11 6.00
N THR A 63 -25.80 -2.86 6.47
CA THR A 63 -26.99 -2.00 6.62
C THR A 63 -26.71 -0.61 6.03
N PRO A 64 -27.75 0.20 5.72
CA PRO A 64 -27.58 1.62 5.48
C PRO A 64 -26.98 2.34 6.70
N ALA A 65 -26.21 3.40 6.49
CA ALA A 65 -25.57 4.12 7.59
C ALA A 65 -26.44 5.20 8.27
N PHE A 66 -27.64 5.46 7.74
CA PHE A 66 -28.64 6.38 8.29
C PHE A 66 -28.07 7.78 8.56
N GLY A 67 -28.01 8.22 9.82
CA GLY A 67 -27.53 9.55 10.23
C GLY A 67 -26.02 9.78 10.09
N LEU A 68 -25.25 8.76 9.72
CA LEU A 68 -23.80 8.87 9.51
C LEU A 68 -23.45 9.45 8.13
N PRO A 69 -22.26 10.06 7.97
CA PRO A 69 -21.78 10.55 6.67
C PRO A 69 -21.41 9.43 5.68
N ALA A 70 -21.24 8.20 6.17
CA ALA A 70 -21.00 7.02 5.33
C ALA A 70 -22.28 6.60 4.60
N LYS A 71 -22.15 5.75 3.58
CA LYS A 71 -23.30 5.13 2.89
C LYS A 71 -23.75 3.86 3.60
N TYR A 72 -22.79 3.06 4.06
CA TYR A 72 -23.02 1.74 4.64
C TYR A 72 -22.36 1.55 6.01
N ILE A 73 -22.97 0.70 6.84
CA ILE A 73 -22.34 0.12 8.02
C ILE A 73 -22.16 -1.38 7.78
N PHE A 74 -20.92 -1.85 7.89
CA PHE A 74 -20.62 -3.28 7.88
C PHE A 74 -20.49 -3.77 9.32
N HIS A 75 -21.44 -4.60 9.76
CA HIS A 75 -21.48 -5.17 11.10
C HIS A 75 -20.63 -6.44 11.13
N ALA A 76 -19.35 -6.30 11.46
CA ALA A 76 -18.42 -7.41 11.54
C ALA A 76 -18.56 -8.13 12.90
N VAL A 77 -18.94 -9.40 12.88
CA VAL A 77 -19.15 -10.18 14.11
C VAL A 77 -17.81 -10.75 14.58
N CYS A 78 -17.30 -10.16 15.66
CA CYS A 78 -15.95 -10.46 16.14
C CYS A 78 -15.94 -11.48 17.29
N PRO A 79 -14.84 -12.23 17.49
CA PRO A 79 -14.69 -13.12 18.64
C PRO A 79 -14.35 -12.35 19.91
N ALA A 80 -14.89 -12.80 21.04
CA ALA A 80 -14.36 -12.43 22.36
C ALA A 80 -13.13 -13.29 22.69
N TRP A 81 -12.16 -12.71 23.39
CA TRP A 81 -10.90 -13.36 23.72
C TRP A 81 -11.06 -14.35 24.88
N HIS A 82 -10.71 -15.61 24.64
CA HIS A 82 -10.75 -16.68 25.65
C HIS A 82 -9.40 -17.40 25.78
N GLY A 83 -8.30 -16.69 25.48
CA GLY A 83 -6.95 -17.23 25.58
C GLY A 83 -6.36 -17.76 24.27
N GLY A 84 -7.07 -17.64 23.14
CA GLY A 84 -6.52 -17.91 21.80
C GLY A 84 -6.60 -19.37 21.32
N GLY A 85 -7.18 -20.25 22.14
CA GLY A 85 -7.31 -21.69 21.84
C GLY A 85 -8.60 -22.11 21.14
N PHE A 86 -9.49 -21.18 20.80
CA PHE A 86 -10.82 -21.44 20.25
C PHE A 86 -10.99 -20.93 18.80
N GLY A 87 -9.87 -20.69 18.11
CA GLY A 87 -9.85 -20.19 16.74
C GLY A 87 -10.15 -18.69 16.65
N GLU A 88 -9.95 -17.92 17.73
CA GLU A 88 -10.27 -16.49 17.75
C GLU A 88 -9.46 -15.69 16.72
N ALA A 89 -8.22 -16.11 16.43
CA ALA A 89 -7.40 -15.44 15.43
C ALA A 89 -7.99 -15.56 14.01
N GLU A 90 -8.40 -16.77 13.62
CA GLU A 90 -9.03 -17.04 12.33
C GLU A 90 -10.38 -16.34 12.21
N GLN A 91 -11.18 -16.37 13.29
CA GLN A 91 -12.46 -15.66 13.33
C GLN A 91 -12.28 -14.14 13.24
N LEU A 92 -11.26 -13.57 13.89
CA LEU A 92 -10.98 -12.14 13.79
C LEU A 92 -10.52 -11.76 12.38
N ALA A 93 -9.62 -12.54 11.77
CA ALA A 93 -9.18 -12.35 10.39
C ALA A 93 -10.37 -12.46 9.40
N GLY A 94 -11.23 -13.45 9.59
CA GLY A 94 -12.46 -13.63 8.81
C GLY A 94 -13.38 -12.41 8.89
N ALA A 95 -13.53 -11.81 10.08
CA ALA A 95 -14.36 -10.62 10.26
C ALA A 95 -13.85 -9.42 9.44
N TYR A 96 -12.52 -9.21 9.39
CA TYR A 96 -11.92 -8.20 8.50
C TYR A 96 -12.16 -8.55 7.03
N HIS A 97 -11.83 -9.77 6.62
CA HIS A 97 -11.98 -10.22 5.23
C HIS A 97 -13.41 -10.08 4.73
N SER A 98 -14.39 -10.53 5.51
CA SER A 98 -15.81 -10.46 5.15
C SER A 98 -16.30 -9.03 4.97
N ALA A 99 -15.81 -8.08 5.77
CA ALA A 99 -16.15 -6.66 5.60
C ALA A 99 -15.45 -6.03 4.38
N LEU A 100 -14.24 -6.48 4.05
CA LEU A 100 -13.54 -6.07 2.82
C LEU A 100 -14.25 -6.61 1.57
N GLU A 101 -14.73 -7.86 1.60
CA GLU A 101 -15.56 -8.44 0.54
C GLU A 101 -16.86 -7.66 0.34
N LEU A 102 -17.54 -7.27 1.43
CA LEU A 102 -18.71 -6.39 1.34
C LEU A 102 -18.36 -5.04 0.71
N ALA A 103 -17.18 -4.47 1.00
CA ALA A 103 -16.75 -3.23 0.37
C ALA A 103 -16.68 -3.38 -1.17
N ALA A 104 -16.16 -4.50 -1.65
CA ALA A 104 -16.13 -4.80 -3.08
C ALA A 104 -17.54 -5.04 -3.66
N GLU A 105 -18.37 -5.82 -2.98
CA GLU A 105 -19.75 -6.13 -3.39
C GLU A 105 -20.62 -4.88 -3.51
N TYR A 106 -20.49 -3.94 -2.59
CA TYR A 106 -21.23 -2.68 -2.57
C TYR A 106 -20.53 -1.54 -3.31
N HIS A 107 -19.44 -1.85 -4.04
CA HIS A 107 -18.67 -0.91 -4.86
C HIS A 107 -18.18 0.33 -4.08
N CYS A 108 -17.73 0.12 -2.85
CA CYS A 108 -17.10 1.15 -2.03
C CYS A 108 -15.67 1.44 -2.54
N GLU A 109 -15.30 2.70 -2.63
CA GLU A 109 -13.91 3.13 -2.88
C GLU A 109 -13.12 3.22 -1.57
N SER A 110 -13.82 3.32 -0.44
CA SER A 110 -13.21 3.47 0.88
C SER A 110 -13.97 2.78 2.02
N VAL A 111 -13.23 2.20 2.97
CA VAL A 111 -13.79 1.58 4.17
C VAL A 111 -12.97 1.92 5.42
N ALA A 112 -13.64 2.22 6.53
CA ALA A 112 -13.00 2.52 7.81
C ALA A 112 -13.27 1.42 8.85
N PHE A 113 -12.21 0.84 9.39
CA PHE A 113 -12.22 -0.14 10.46
C PHE A 113 -11.81 0.48 11.79
N PRO A 114 -12.47 0.17 12.91
CA PRO A 114 -11.84 0.30 14.21
C PRO A 114 -10.90 -0.90 14.43
N LEU A 115 -10.09 -0.87 15.50
CA LEU A 115 -9.37 -2.07 15.92
C LEU A 115 -10.36 -3.08 16.54
N LEU A 116 -10.71 -4.12 15.79
CA LEU A 116 -11.72 -5.11 16.16
C LEU A 116 -11.28 -5.97 17.37
N SER A 117 -12.26 -6.36 18.19
CA SER A 117 -12.13 -7.14 19.44
C SER A 117 -11.22 -6.61 20.55
N SER A 118 -10.46 -5.54 20.34
CA SER A 118 -9.45 -5.05 21.30
C SER A 118 -9.99 -4.14 22.41
N GLY A 119 -11.31 -3.93 22.44
CA GLY A 119 -12.02 -3.21 23.50
C GLY A 119 -12.58 -4.19 24.54
N ASN A 120 -13.90 -4.14 24.75
CA ASN A 120 -14.58 -4.96 25.76
C ASN A 120 -14.50 -6.48 25.51
N TYR A 121 -14.16 -6.90 24.30
CA TYR A 121 -13.93 -8.30 23.95
C TYR A 121 -12.55 -8.80 24.39
N GLY A 122 -11.70 -7.91 24.92
CA GLY A 122 -10.49 -8.28 25.66
C GLY A 122 -9.35 -8.84 24.81
N TYR A 123 -9.45 -8.78 23.48
CA TYR A 123 -8.41 -9.29 22.60
C TYR A 123 -7.12 -8.48 22.83
N PRO A 124 -5.97 -9.15 23.05
CA PRO A 124 -4.70 -8.44 23.24
C PRO A 124 -4.46 -7.47 22.08
N LYS A 125 -4.35 -6.17 22.40
CA LYS A 125 -4.25 -5.10 21.39
C LYS A 125 -3.15 -5.38 20.37
N GLU A 126 -2.01 -5.91 20.83
CA GLU A 126 -0.89 -6.20 19.95
C GLU A 126 -1.20 -7.31 18.92
N GLN A 127 -1.86 -8.38 19.36
CA GLN A 127 -2.25 -9.49 18.49
C GLN A 127 -3.38 -9.09 17.53
N ALA A 128 -4.40 -8.39 18.02
CA ALA A 128 -5.49 -7.88 17.19
C ALA A 128 -4.98 -6.93 16.11
N PHE A 129 -3.99 -6.10 16.44
CA PHE A 129 -3.38 -5.17 15.49
C PHE A 129 -2.61 -5.90 14.39
N ARG A 130 -1.82 -6.93 14.73
CA ARG A 130 -1.13 -7.76 13.73
C ARG A 130 -2.11 -8.40 12.75
N ILE A 131 -3.17 -9.04 13.27
CA ILE A 131 -4.23 -9.65 12.44
C ILE A 131 -4.88 -8.62 11.50
N ALA A 132 -5.19 -7.42 12.01
CA ALA A 132 -5.77 -6.35 11.21
C ALA A 132 -4.83 -5.93 10.07
N VAL A 133 -3.56 -5.65 10.40
CA VAL A 133 -2.55 -5.22 9.43
C VAL A 133 -2.32 -6.28 8.37
N ASP A 134 -2.10 -7.53 8.75
CA ASP A 134 -1.81 -8.62 7.83
C ASP A 134 -2.99 -8.83 6.87
N THR A 135 -4.21 -8.94 7.41
CA THR A 135 -5.42 -9.19 6.62
C THR A 135 -5.72 -8.04 5.66
N ILE A 136 -5.68 -6.80 6.14
CA ILE A 136 -5.97 -5.62 5.31
C ILE A 136 -4.90 -5.44 4.24
N THR A 137 -3.62 -5.56 4.62
CA THR A 137 -2.49 -5.40 3.68
C THR A 137 -2.57 -6.42 2.55
N GLN A 138 -2.82 -7.70 2.89
CA GLN A 138 -2.97 -8.74 1.88
C GLN A 138 -4.12 -8.44 0.92
N TYR A 139 -5.26 -7.94 1.41
CA TYR A 139 -6.41 -7.63 0.58
C TYR A 139 -6.16 -6.44 -0.38
N VAL A 140 -5.64 -5.32 0.13
CA VAL A 140 -5.41 -4.10 -0.70
C VAL A 140 -4.24 -4.24 -1.68
N MET A 141 -3.46 -5.32 -1.60
CA MET A 141 -2.48 -5.66 -2.62
C MET A 141 -3.13 -6.15 -3.92
N GLU A 142 -4.33 -6.74 -3.84
CA GLU A 142 -5.05 -7.32 -4.97
C GLU A 142 -6.26 -6.46 -5.40
N HIS A 143 -6.70 -5.54 -4.54
CA HIS A 143 -7.90 -4.73 -4.74
C HIS A 143 -7.61 -3.22 -4.60
N ASP A 144 -8.17 -2.40 -5.49
CA ASP A 144 -8.09 -0.94 -5.41
C ASP A 144 -9.15 -0.40 -4.44
N LEU A 145 -8.84 -0.45 -3.14
CA LEU A 145 -9.69 -0.04 -2.03
C LEU A 145 -8.87 0.78 -1.03
N THR A 146 -9.37 1.97 -0.66
CA THR A 146 -8.77 2.74 0.43
C THR A 146 -9.26 2.22 1.77
N VAL A 147 -8.35 1.83 2.65
CA VAL A 147 -8.71 1.28 3.97
C VAL A 147 -8.15 2.16 5.08
N TYR A 148 -9.00 2.55 6.02
CA TYR A 148 -8.59 3.28 7.23
C TYR A 148 -8.67 2.38 8.45
N LEU A 149 -7.58 2.20 9.19
CA LEU A 149 -7.62 1.70 10.58
C LEU A 149 -7.67 2.88 11.55
N VAL A 150 -8.83 3.06 12.17
CA VAL A 150 -9.19 4.18 13.03
C VAL A 150 -8.91 3.81 14.48
N LEU A 151 -7.90 4.44 15.07
CA LEU A 151 -7.47 4.23 16.45
C LEU A 151 -7.94 5.40 17.31
N TYR A 152 -8.85 5.17 18.27
CA TYR A 152 -9.42 6.26 19.06
C TYR A 152 -8.49 6.68 20.23
N ASP A 153 -8.04 5.71 21.03
CA ASP A 153 -7.28 5.94 22.26
C ASP A 153 -5.76 6.02 22.05
N ARG A 154 -5.07 6.68 22.98
CA ARG A 154 -3.61 6.84 22.93
C ARG A 154 -2.86 5.51 23.08
N ASP A 155 -3.41 4.54 23.81
CA ASP A 155 -2.74 3.26 24.05
C ASP A 155 -2.75 2.39 22.79
N SER A 156 -3.87 2.37 22.05
CA SER A 156 -3.95 1.71 20.75
C SER A 156 -3.00 2.37 19.73
N LEU A 157 -2.80 3.68 19.81
CA LEU A 157 -1.80 4.40 19.00
C LEU A 157 -0.35 4.12 19.45
N ALA A 158 -0.11 3.94 20.75
CA ALA A 158 1.21 3.59 21.26
C ALA A 158 1.57 2.15 20.86
N VAL A 159 0.60 1.24 20.95
CA VAL A 159 0.68 -0.13 20.45
C VAL A 159 0.95 -0.13 18.95
N SER A 160 0.25 0.70 18.15
CA SER A 160 0.54 0.80 16.73
C SER A 160 1.97 1.28 16.47
N ARG A 161 2.47 2.31 17.18
CA ARG A 161 3.86 2.79 17.02
C ARG A 161 4.91 1.75 17.42
N LYS A 162 4.69 1.04 18.53
CA LYS A 162 5.58 -0.02 19.03
C LYS A 162 5.56 -1.24 18.11
N LEU A 163 4.39 -1.62 17.61
CA LEU A 163 4.23 -2.69 16.64
C LEU A 163 4.64 -2.27 15.25
N PHE A 164 4.63 -1.02 14.85
CA PHE A 164 5.27 -0.69 13.57
C PHE A 164 6.77 -0.98 13.63
N ALA A 165 7.41 -0.74 14.79
CA ALA A 165 8.79 -1.16 15.03
C ALA A 165 8.98 -2.69 15.24
N SER A 166 7.95 -3.44 15.67
CA SER A 166 8.06 -4.90 15.95
C SER A 166 7.25 -5.81 15.02
N VAL A 167 6.45 -5.26 14.11
CA VAL A 167 5.89 -5.90 12.90
C VAL A 167 6.99 -5.92 11.85
N GLU A 168 7.88 -4.91 11.83
CA GLU A 168 9.19 -5.00 11.16
C GLU A 168 9.99 -6.23 11.62
N GLU A 169 10.03 -6.52 12.93
CA GLU A 169 10.77 -7.66 13.51
C GLU A 169 9.98 -9.00 13.47
N TYR A 170 8.65 -8.97 13.64
CA TYR A 170 7.79 -10.18 13.67
C TYR A 170 7.44 -10.72 12.28
N ILE A 171 7.29 -9.85 11.27
CA ILE A 171 7.26 -10.31 9.88
C ILE A 171 8.55 -11.06 9.58
N ASP A 172 9.67 -10.67 10.20
CA ASP A 172 10.98 -11.31 10.05
C ASP A 172 10.99 -12.76 10.60
N ASP A 173 10.63 -12.95 11.87
CA ASP A 173 10.70 -14.26 12.58
C ASP A 173 9.60 -15.27 12.20
N HIS A 174 8.33 -14.85 12.07
CA HIS A 174 7.21 -15.81 11.93
C HIS A 174 7.00 -16.36 10.52
N TYR A 175 7.52 -15.65 9.51
CA TYR A 175 7.47 -16.08 8.12
C TYR A 175 8.53 -17.16 7.83
N VAL A 176 9.58 -17.27 8.67
CA VAL A 176 10.55 -18.37 8.64
C VAL A 176 9.92 -19.66 9.22
N ALA A 177 9.05 -19.53 10.23
CA ALA A 177 8.48 -20.69 10.93
C ALA A 177 7.27 -21.34 10.22
N GLN A 178 6.46 -20.60 9.45
CA GLN A 178 5.25 -21.15 8.81
C GLN A 178 5.44 -21.78 7.41
N ASN A 179 6.63 -21.68 6.81
CA ASN A 179 6.87 -22.17 5.43
C ASN A 179 7.74 -23.43 5.33
N ASP A 180 7.98 -24.14 6.43
CA ASP A 180 8.69 -25.43 6.40
C ASP A 180 7.79 -26.60 5.94
N GLU A 181 6.46 -26.42 5.90
CA GLU A 181 5.51 -27.45 5.46
C GLU A 181 4.44 -26.93 4.47
N SER A 182 4.77 -26.78 3.18
CA SER A 182 3.89 -27.21 2.06
C SER A 182 4.50 -26.98 0.67
N TYR A 183 5.38 -27.90 0.28
CA TYR A 183 5.58 -28.19 -1.15
C TYR A 183 4.31 -28.87 -1.71
N GLY A 184 3.51 -28.16 -2.51
CA GLY A 184 2.44 -28.83 -3.27
C GLY A 184 1.28 -27.99 -3.81
N PHE A 185 1.49 -26.89 -4.54
CA PHE A 185 0.38 -26.19 -5.22
C PHE A 185 0.68 -25.89 -6.70
N GLY A 186 0.93 -26.94 -7.48
CA GLY A 186 1.28 -26.85 -8.90
C GLY A 186 0.18 -27.22 -9.92
N ARG A 187 -1.00 -27.72 -9.51
CA ARG A 187 -2.00 -28.27 -10.47
C ARG A 187 -3.26 -27.45 -10.71
N ARG A 188 -3.65 -26.51 -9.83
CA ARG A 188 -4.99 -25.88 -9.89
C ARG A 188 -5.11 -24.65 -10.80
N ARG A 189 -3.99 -24.11 -11.29
CA ARG A 189 -3.95 -22.86 -12.10
C ARG A 189 -4.24 -23.06 -13.59
N ARG A 190 -4.19 -24.30 -14.11
CA ARG A 190 -4.46 -24.60 -15.54
C ARG A 190 -5.94 -24.79 -15.87
N GLU A 191 -6.77 -25.19 -14.92
CA GLU A 191 -8.20 -25.48 -15.18
C GLU A 191 -9.08 -24.21 -15.20
N LEU A 192 -8.70 -23.15 -14.49
CA LEU A 192 -9.46 -21.89 -14.44
C LEU A 192 -9.25 -21.01 -15.70
N SER A 193 -8.09 -21.10 -16.35
CA SER A 193 -7.81 -20.35 -17.58
C SER A 193 -8.57 -20.89 -18.80
N GLU A 194 -8.88 -22.19 -18.84
CA GLU A 194 -9.66 -22.77 -19.95
C GLU A 194 -11.16 -22.50 -19.80
N ARG A 195 -11.68 -22.43 -18.57
CA ARG A 195 -13.10 -22.14 -18.30
C ARG A 195 -13.51 -20.70 -18.65
N ARG A 196 -12.60 -19.74 -18.53
CA ARG A 196 -12.87 -18.32 -18.83
C ARG A 196 -12.91 -18.05 -20.35
N ARG A 197 -12.16 -18.83 -21.13
CA ARG A 197 -12.08 -18.67 -22.60
C ARG A 197 -13.32 -19.20 -23.32
N LEU A 198 -14.06 -20.14 -22.71
CA LEU A 198 -15.30 -20.72 -23.26
C LEU A 198 -16.56 -19.87 -22.99
N LEU A 199 -16.49 -18.88 -22.10
CA LEU A 199 -17.63 -18.03 -21.72
C LEU A 199 -17.67 -16.68 -22.47
N GLU A 200 -16.59 -16.32 -23.18
CA GLU A 200 -16.48 -15.04 -23.89
C GLU A 200 -16.94 -15.11 -25.37
N GLU A 201 -17.35 -16.28 -25.89
CA GLU A 201 -17.79 -16.44 -27.29
C GLU A 201 -19.32 -16.26 -27.52
N ASP A 202 -20.15 -16.05 -26.48
CA ASP A 202 -21.61 -16.24 -26.62
C ASP A 202 -22.52 -15.06 -26.23
N ALA A 203 -22.05 -13.80 -26.25
CA ALA A 203 -22.94 -12.65 -25.99
C ALA A 203 -22.66 -11.44 -26.89
N ALA A 204 -23.47 -11.31 -27.96
CA ALA A 204 -23.59 -10.10 -28.76
C ALA A 204 -25.00 -9.47 -28.59
N VAL A 205 -25.09 -8.15 -28.89
CA VAL A 205 -26.28 -7.32 -29.23
C VAL A 205 -26.93 -6.53 -28.04
N PRO A 206 -27.46 -5.28 -28.21
CA PRO A 206 -26.97 -4.06 -28.91
C PRO A 206 -27.07 -2.74 -28.06
N MET A 207 -26.51 -1.66 -28.62
CA MET A 207 -26.49 -0.25 -28.15
C MET A 207 -27.87 0.44 -28.11
N LEU A 208 -28.14 1.25 -27.06
CA LEU A 208 -29.18 2.29 -27.02
C LEU A 208 -28.81 3.50 -26.13
N GLY A 209 -28.78 4.69 -26.74
CA GLY A 209 -29.25 5.98 -26.18
C GLY A 209 -28.41 6.71 -25.13
N ALA A 210 -27.62 7.71 -25.57
CA ALA A 210 -26.91 8.66 -24.69
C ALA A 210 -27.85 9.71 -24.07
N VAL A 211 -27.62 10.04 -22.79
CA VAL A 211 -28.22 11.16 -22.05
C VAL A 211 -27.08 12.12 -21.61
N PRO A 212 -27.20 13.46 -21.76
CA PRO A 212 -26.08 14.35 -21.51
C PRO A 212 -25.88 14.66 -20.02
N ALA A 213 -24.61 14.71 -19.60
CA ALA A 213 -24.18 15.06 -18.25
C ALA A 213 -24.32 16.58 -17.98
N PRO A 214 -24.61 17.00 -16.73
CA PRO A 214 -24.71 18.40 -16.38
C PRO A 214 -23.33 19.07 -16.26
N ALA A 215 -23.29 20.35 -16.65
CA ALA A 215 -22.09 21.19 -16.74
C ALA A 215 -21.38 21.40 -15.39
N ALA A 216 -20.06 21.15 -15.39
CA ALA A 216 -19.18 21.44 -14.26
C ALA A 216 -18.82 22.93 -14.18
N ALA A 217 -18.82 23.47 -12.95
CA ALA A 217 -18.37 24.82 -12.64
C ALA A 217 -16.85 25.01 -12.89
N PRO A 218 -16.38 26.24 -13.18
CA PRO A 218 -15.04 26.46 -13.72
C PRO A 218 -13.97 26.24 -12.65
N ARG A 219 -13.12 25.24 -12.85
CA ARG A 219 -11.83 25.12 -12.15
C ARG A 219 -10.85 26.04 -12.87
N THR A 220 -10.32 27.04 -12.18
CA THR A 220 -9.21 27.86 -12.68
C THR A 220 -8.00 26.97 -12.93
N ALA A 221 -7.80 26.56 -14.19
CA ALA A 221 -6.57 25.96 -14.64
C ALA A 221 -5.47 27.02 -14.55
N ARG A 222 -4.42 26.75 -13.78
CA ARG A 222 -3.18 27.55 -13.84
C ARG A 222 -2.61 27.39 -15.26
N SER A 223 -2.16 28.48 -15.87
CA SER A 223 -1.64 28.44 -17.25
C SER A 223 -0.38 27.58 -17.31
N LEU A 224 -0.21 26.90 -18.44
CA LEU A 224 0.95 26.07 -18.75
C LEU A 224 2.28 26.84 -18.57
N GLU A 225 2.27 28.16 -18.80
CA GLU A 225 3.41 29.05 -18.55
C GLU A 225 3.90 29.02 -17.09
N SER A 226 3.00 28.99 -16.10
CA SER A 226 3.40 28.92 -14.68
C SER A 226 4.07 27.59 -14.30
N LEU A 227 3.76 26.51 -15.04
CA LEU A 227 4.43 25.22 -14.93
C LEU A 227 5.80 25.24 -15.62
N MET A 228 5.92 25.96 -16.73
CA MET A 228 7.15 26.09 -17.51
C MET A 228 8.20 26.98 -16.83
N ASP A 229 7.79 27.97 -16.02
CA ASP A 229 8.70 28.86 -15.30
C ASP A 229 9.42 28.19 -14.09
N ASN A 230 9.07 26.94 -13.75
CA ASN A 230 9.58 26.25 -12.56
C ASN A 230 10.25 24.89 -12.88
N LEU A 231 10.74 24.67 -14.10
CA LEU A 231 11.35 23.39 -14.50
C LEU A 231 12.58 22.97 -13.67
N GLY A 232 13.25 23.91 -13.00
CA GLY A 232 14.40 23.62 -12.12
C GLY A 232 14.03 23.17 -10.70
N GLU A 233 12.75 23.14 -10.35
CA GLU A 233 12.27 22.71 -9.04
C GLU A 233 12.36 21.18 -8.93
N SER A 234 13.03 20.67 -7.88
CA SER A 234 13.13 19.22 -7.66
C SER A 234 11.73 18.60 -7.52
N PHE A 235 11.57 17.34 -7.95
CA PHE A 235 10.30 16.62 -7.85
C PHE A 235 9.73 16.69 -6.42
N THR A 236 10.58 16.51 -5.40
CA THR A 236 10.19 16.54 -3.99
C THR A 236 9.68 17.93 -3.60
N THR A 237 10.39 19.00 -3.94
CA THR A 237 9.97 20.38 -3.65
C THR A 237 8.63 20.69 -4.31
N ARG A 238 8.46 20.28 -5.58
CA ARG A 238 7.21 20.46 -6.31
C ARG A 238 6.06 19.68 -5.68
N LEU A 239 6.31 18.43 -5.29
CA LEU A 239 5.33 17.56 -4.67
C LEU A 239 4.87 18.11 -3.32
N LEU A 240 5.80 18.50 -2.44
CA LEU A 240 5.48 19.10 -1.13
C LEU A 240 4.70 20.40 -1.30
N ARG A 241 5.08 21.24 -2.25
CA ARG A 241 4.33 22.46 -2.55
C ARG A 241 2.91 22.17 -3.04
N LEU A 242 2.73 21.16 -3.89
CA LEU A 242 1.39 20.74 -4.34
C LEU A 242 0.55 20.17 -3.19
N ILE A 243 1.18 19.50 -2.23
CA ILE A 243 0.55 18.98 -1.01
C ILE A 243 0.06 20.16 -0.16
N ASP A 244 0.92 21.14 0.09
CA ASP A 244 0.62 22.37 0.83
C ASP A 244 -0.48 23.20 0.15
N GLU A 245 -0.38 23.40 -1.17
CA GLU A 245 -1.37 24.15 -1.97
C GLU A 245 -2.76 23.50 -1.94
N ARG A 246 -2.83 22.19 -1.71
CA ARG A 246 -4.09 21.46 -1.54
C ARG A 246 -4.57 21.37 -0.09
N GLY A 247 -3.86 22.00 0.85
CA GLY A 247 -4.16 21.96 2.28
C GLY A 247 -4.01 20.58 2.90
N LEU A 248 -3.25 19.69 2.25
CA LEU A 248 -2.95 18.35 2.73
C LEU A 248 -1.67 18.40 3.56
N LYS A 249 -1.48 17.44 4.48
CA LYS A 249 -0.21 17.32 5.21
C LYS A 249 0.72 16.40 4.46
N ASP A 250 2.02 16.71 4.45
CA ASP A 250 3.08 15.87 3.88
C ASP A 250 2.93 14.41 4.30
N SER A 251 2.78 14.15 5.60
CA SER A 251 2.61 12.80 6.14
C SER A 251 1.35 12.05 5.67
N THR A 252 0.38 12.76 5.09
CA THR A 252 -0.87 12.19 4.56
C THR A 252 -0.74 11.84 3.08
N VAL A 253 0.15 12.51 2.33
CA VAL A 253 0.30 12.34 0.88
C VAL A 253 1.63 11.67 0.51
N TYR A 254 2.67 11.90 1.30
CA TYR A 254 4.03 11.41 1.14
C TYR A 254 4.54 10.83 2.47
N TYR A 255 4.55 9.52 2.58
CA TYR A 255 5.15 8.81 3.71
C TYR A 255 6.18 7.81 3.21
N VAL A 256 7.35 7.80 3.87
CA VAL A 256 8.41 6.84 3.59
C VAL A 256 7.99 5.47 4.14
N ARG A 257 7.91 4.46 3.28
CA ARG A 257 7.84 3.06 3.69
C ARG A 257 9.26 2.56 3.92
N GLY A 258 9.90 3.03 5.00
CA GLY A 258 11.13 2.42 5.49
C GLY A 258 10.90 0.93 5.79
N CYS A 259 11.94 0.10 5.66
CA CYS A 259 11.95 -1.31 6.09
C CYS A 259 11.25 -2.33 5.18
N THR A 260 11.01 -2.02 3.89
CA THR A 260 10.68 -3.09 2.92
C THR A 260 11.97 -3.82 2.55
N ALA A 261 12.01 -5.15 2.77
CA ALA A 261 13.17 -5.97 2.44
C ALA A 261 13.61 -5.78 0.98
N LEU A 262 14.92 -5.70 0.73
CA LEU A 262 15.46 -5.17 -0.53
C LEU A 262 14.88 -5.84 -1.78
N LEU A 263 14.85 -7.17 -1.83
CA LEU A 263 14.41 -7.89 -3.03
C LEU A 263 12.91 -7.73 -3.24
N ASP A 264 12.13 -7.69 -2.17
CA ASP A 264 10.69 -7.48 -2.27
C ASP A 264 10.37 -6.04 -2.70
N ALA A 265 11.10 -5.05 -2.17
CA ALA A 265 10.99 -3.65 -2.60
C ALA A 265 11.28 -3.51 -4.11
N ILE A 266 12.38 -4.11 -4.58
CA ILE A 266 12.75 -4.11 -6.00
C ILE A 266 11.68 -4.84 -6.82
N GLY A 267 11.28 -6.04 -6.40
CA GLY A 267 10.33 -6.88 -7.13
C GLY A 267 8.98 -6.22 -7.31
N TYR A 268 8.38 -5.74 -6.21
CA TYR A 268 7.11 -5.02 -6.26
C TYR A 268 7.23 -3.71 -7.04
N GLY A 269 8.33 -2.98 -6.88
CA GLY A 269 8.54 -1.73 -7.62
C GLY A 269 8.60 -1.95 -9.12
N VAL A 270 9.34 -2.98 -9.57
CA VAL A 270 9.44 -3.35 -10.98
C VAL A 270 8.09 -3.85 -11.52
N GLU A 271 7.41 -4.76 -10.81
CA GLU A 271 6.08 -5.26 -11.24
C GLU A 271 5.06 -4.12 -11.34
N LYS A 272 5.03 -3.24 -10.33
CA LYS A 272 4.13 -2.08 -10.31
C LYS A 272 4.42 -1.14 -11.47
N MET A 273 5.67 -0.79 -11.70
CA MET A 273 6.04 0.12 -12.78
C MET A 273 5.76 -0.50 -14.16
N ALA A 274 6.06 -1.80 -14.33
CA ALA A 274 5.74 -2.51 -15.57
C ALA A 274 4.23 -2.58 -15.81
N ASN A 275 3.43 -2.71 -14.75
CA ASN A 275 1.97 -2.67 -14.85
C ASN A 275 1.46 -1.28 -15.23
N ILE A 276 2.03 -0.22 -14.65
CA ILE A 276 1.71 1.18 -14.98
C ILE A 276 2.03 1.46 -16.45
N GLN A 277 3.15 0.99 -16.97
CA GLN A 277 3.57 1.24 -18.36
C GLN A 277 2.80 0.38 -19.40
N ARG A 278 2.13 -0.70 -19.00
CA ARG A 278 1.40 -1.59 -19.94
C ARG A 278 0.09 -1.02 -20.47
N HIS A 279 -0.64 -0.28 -19.65
CA HIS A 279 -2.02 0.13 -19.93
C HIS A 279 -2.18 1.44 -20.72
N PRO A 280 -1.33 2.47 -20.57
CA PRO A 280 -1.52 3.71 -21.30
C PRO A 280 -1.20 3.56 -22.80
N PRO A 281 -1.78 4.42 -23.65
CA PRO A 281 -1.45 4.52 -25.07
C PRO A 281 0.06 4.68 -25.28
N GLU A 282 0.58 4.21 -26.41
CA GLU A 282 2.03 4.24 -26.71
C GLU A 282 2.64 5.66 -26.61
N SER A 283 1.87 6.69 -26.97
CA SER A 283 2.26 8.10 -26.86
C SER A 283 2.38 8.63 -25.43
N GLU A 284 1.81 7.93 -24.45
CA GLU A 284 1.81 8.32 -23.03
C GLU A 284 2.75 7.43 -22.18
N ARG A 285 3.32 6.39 -22.78
CA ARG A 285 4.32 5.56 -22.12
C ARG A 285 5.60 6.33 -21.94
N ALA A 286 6.28 6.09 -20.82
CA ALA A 286 7.60 6.67 -20.61
C ALA A 286 8.56 6.06 -21.64
N GLU A 287 9.20 6.91 -22.44
CA GLU A 287 10.26 6.49 -23.37
C GLU A 287 11.41 5.79 -22.63
N LYS A 288 11.66 6.20 -21.38
CA LYS A 288 12.64 5.60 -20.49
C LYS A 288 12.18 5.63 -19.04
N ALA A 289 12.50 4.58 -18.29
CA ALA A 289 12.35 4.56 -16.84
C ALA A 289 13.72 4.49 -16.16
N ILE A 290 13.93 5.33 -15.16
CA ILE A 290 15.09 5.27 -14.26
C ILE A 290 14.58 4.76 -12.91
N PHE A 291 15.09 3.60 -12.50
CA PHE A 291 14.74 2.94 -11.25
C PHE A 291 15.91 3.11 -10.27
N VAL A 292 15.70 3.91 -9.23
CA VAL A 292 16.72 4.22 -8.21
C VAL A 292 16.46 3.37 -6.98
N ILE A 293 17.44 2.53 -6.63
CA ILE A 293 17.43 1.67 -5.46
C ILE A 293 18.35 2.31 -4.43
N THR A 294 17.80 2.74 -3.30
CA THR A 294 18.57 3.24 -2.16
C THR A 294 18.29 2.36 -0.96
N THR A 295 19.33 1.79 -0.38
CA THR A 295 19.22 0.81 0.71
C THR A 295 20.40 0.95 1.66
N ASP A 296 20.18 0.65 2.93
CA ASP A 296 21.20 0.47 3.96
C ASP A 296 21.42 -1.01 4.34
N GLY A 297 20.74 -1.95 3.67
CA GLY A 297 20.82 -3.39 3.92
C GLY A 297 19.47 -4.13 3.87
N LEU A 298 19.44 -5.29 4.55
CA LEU A 298 18.28 -6.15 4.80
C LEU A 298 17.78 -6.96 3.59
N GLU A 299 18.67 -7.43 2.73
CA GLU A 299 18.30 -8.29 1.60
C GLU A 299 17.75 -9.64 2.07
N ASN A 300 18.29 -10.15 3.19
CA ASN A 300 17.97 -11.46 3.77
C ASN A 300 16.57 -11.56 4.38
N ALA A 301 15.85 -10.44 4.53
CA ALA A 301 14.46 -10.40 5.01
C ALA A 301 13.42 -10.61 3.88
N SER A 302 13.87 -10.68 2.61
CA SER A 302 12.96 -10.75 1.46
C SER A 302 12.34 -12.14 1.28
N LYS A 303 11.04 -12.18 0.97
CA LYS A 303 10.23 -13.40 1.06
C LYS A 303 9.44 -13.74 -0.19
N ARG A 304 9.27 -12.78 -1.11
CA ARG A 304 8.44 -12.93 -2.32
C ARG A 304 9.30 -13.00 -3.58
N PHE A 305 10.45 -12.35 -3.55
CA PHE A 305 11.38 -12.34 -4.66
C PHE A 305 12.76 -12.78 -4.19
N GLY A 306 13.36 -13.71 -4.92
CA GLY A 306 14.76 -14.09 -4.76
C GLY A 306 15.65 -13.40 -5.79
N TYR A 307 16.96 -13.42 -5.55
CA TYR A 307 17.99 -12.84 -6.42
C TYR A 307 17.80 -13.21 -7.89
N GLU A 308 17.65 -14.50 -8.21
CA GLU A 308 17.47 -14.98 -9.58
C GLU A 308 16.17 -14.48 -10.25
N LYS A 309 15.11 -14.26 -9.46
CA LYS A 309 13.87 -13.70 -9.99
C LYS A 309 14.05 -12.20 -10.28
N ILE A 310 14.62 -11.46 -9.34
CA ILE A 310 14.90 -10.03 -9.48
C ILE A 310 15.84 -9.77 -10.64
N ARG A 311 16.92 -10.52 -10.75
CA ARG A 311 17.88 -10.43 -11.86
C ARG A 311 17.19 -10.59 -13.20
N ARG A 312 16.41 -11.65 -13.39
CA ARG A 312 15.66 -11.87 -14.64
C ARG A 312 14.65 -10.76 -14.94
N MET A 313 14.02 -10.20 -13.91
CA MET A 313 13.11 -9.07 -14.09
C MET A 313 13.86 -7.83 -14.56
N ILE A 314 14.95 -7.46 -13.88
CA ILE A 314 15.77 -6.31 -14.24
C ILE A 314 16.37 -6.45 -15.64
N GLU A 315 16.97 -7.61 -15.96
CA GLU A 315 17.52 -7.89 -17.29
C GLU A 315 16.45 -7.75 -18.38
N ARG A 316 15.26 -8.32 -18.16
CA ARG A 316 14.12 -8.16 -19.08
C ARG A 316 13.74 -6.71 -19.29
N GLU A 317 13.58 -5.92 -18.21
CA GLU A 317 13.16 -4.52 -18.35
C GLU A 317 14.26 -3.65 -19.01
N LYS A 318 15.53 -3.94 -18.75
CA LYS A 318 16.68 -3.30 -19.42
C LYS A 318 16.67 -3.59 -20.93
N GLU A 319 16.50 -4.84 -21.31
CA GLU A 319 16.56 -5.27 -22.72
C GLU A 319 15.33 -4.85 -23.52
N GLN A 320 14.13 -5.00 -22.94
CA GLN A 320 12.88 -4.76 -23.66
C GLN A 320 12.49 -3.28 -23.70
N TYR A 321 12.79 -2.53 -22.64
CA TYR A 321 12.30 -1.16 -22.47
C TYR A 321 13.40 -0.14 -22.17
N GLY A 322 14.68 -0.55 -22.20
CA GLY A 322 15.79 0.37 -21.98
C GLY A 322 15.83 0.98 -20.57
N TRP A 323 15.24 0.31 -19.57
CA TRP A 323 15.22 0.83 -18.20
C TRP A 323 16.64 0.92 -17.63
N GLU A 324 16.90 1.98 -16.87
CA GLU A 324 18.15 2.16 -16.14
C GLU A 324 17.95 1.90 -14.66
N PHE A 325 18.86 1.16 -14.04
CA PHE A 325 18.82 0.84 -12.62
C PHE A 325 20.04 1.45 -11.95
N LEU A 326 19.84 2.30 -10.96
CA LEU A 326 20.91 2.86 -10.11
C LEU A 326 20.81 2.23 -8.72
N PHE A 327 21.95 1.83 -8.16
CA PHE A 327 22.02 1.19 -6.86
C PHE A 327 22.91 2.00 -5.90
N LEU A 328 22.32 2.51 -4.82
CA LEU A 328 22.96 3.28 -3.78
C LEU A 328 22.88 2.49 -2.47
N GLY A 329 24.00 1.89 -2.06
CA GLY A 329 24.07 1.06 -0.87
C GLY A 329 24.82 1.73 0.28
N ALA A 330 24.19 1.83 1.45
CA ALA A 330 24.83 2.19 2.71
C ALA A 330 25.25 0.92 3.45
N ASN A 331 26.31 0.99 4.26
CA ASN A 331 26.74 -0.09 5.17
C ASN A 331 27.07 -1.45 4.50
N MET A 332 27.17 -1.50 3.17
CA MET A 332 27.38 -2.71 2.38
C MET A 332 28.41 -2.50 1.26
N ASP A 333 28.86 -3.58 0.64
CA ASP A 333 29.51 -3.52 -0.67
C ASP A 333 28.45 -3.38 -1.77
N ALA A 334 28.08 -2.14 -2.04
CA ALA A 334 27.01 -1.80 -2.98
C ALA A 334 27.27 -2.37 -4.40
N VAL A 335 28.54 -2.42 -4.83
CA VAL A 335 28.90 -2.93 -6.16
C VAL A 335 28.70 -4.44 -6.22
N LYS A 336 29.20 -5.16 -5.21
CA LYS A 336 29.05 -6.61 -5.13
C LYS A 336 27.59 -7.02 -5.02
N GLU A 337 26.80 -6.30 -4.22
CA GLU A 337 25.39 -6.61 -4.03
C GLU A 337 24.58 -6.31 -5.29
N ALA A 338 24.77 -5.14 -5.90
CA ALA A 338 24.14 -4.76 -7.17
C ALA A 338 24.40 -5.77 -8.29
N ALA A 339 25.62 -6.33 -8.36
CA ALA A 339 25.98 -7.33 -9.36
C ALA A 339 25.11 -8.59 -9.31
N ARG A 340 24.58 -8.96 -8.13
CA ARG A 340 23.69 -10.12 -7.97
C ARG A 340 22.35 -9.92 -8.66
N PHE A 341 21.97 -8.67 -8.92
CA PHE A 341 20.76 -8.27 -9.62
C PHE A 341 20.97 -8.01 -11.12
N GLY A 342 22.20 -8.15 -11.63
CA GLY A 342 22.53 -7.77 -13.01
C GLY A 342 22.71 -6.25 -13.21
N ILE A 343 22.98 -5.51 -12.12
CA ILE A 343 23.34 -4.09 -12.14
C ILE A 343 24.87 -3.98 -12.14
N SER A 344 25.43 -3.25 -13.09
CA SER A 344 26.87 -3.12 -13.29
C SER A 344 27.51 -2.13 -12.30
N SER A 345 28.84 -2.21 -12.14
CA SER A 345 29.57 -1.40 -11.16
C SER A 345 29.56 0.11 -11.46
N ASP A 346 29.41 0.50 -12.73
CA ASP A 346 29.19 1.88 -13.16
C ASP A 346 27.79 2.41 -12.80
N ARG A 347 26.90 1.55 -12.31
CA ARG A 347 25.54 1.85 -11.86
C ARG A 347 25.33 1.60 -10.37
N ALA A 348 26.40 1.30 -9.64
CA ALA A 348 26.36 1.04 -8.22
C ALA A 348 27.38 1.91 -7.46
N VAL A 349 26.96 2.44 -6.32
CA VAL A 349 27.80 3.27 -5.46
C VAL A 349 27.51 3.01 -3.98
N ARG A 350 28.58 3.00 -3.19
CA ARG A 350 28.50 2.99 -1.73
C ARG A 350 28.47 4.41 -1.21
N PHE A 351 27.60 4.69 -0.24
CA PHE A 351 27.53 5.99 0.41
C PHE A 351 27.58 5.85 1.95
N GLU A 352 27.77 6.97 2.65
CA GLU A 352 27.77 6.99 4.11
C GLU A 352 26.35 7.13 4.67
N ASN A 353 26.02 6.31 5.66
CA ASN A 353 24.72 6.33 6.31
C ASN A 353 24.63 7.42 7.40
N ASP A 354 24.70 8.68 6.98
CA ASP A 354 24.44 9.84 7.83
C ASP A 354 23.72 10.95 7.06
N ALA A 355 23.35 12.02 7.77
CA ALA A 355 22.59 13.12 7.18
C ALA A 355 23.31 13.78 5.98
N GLN A 356 24.65 13.88 6.02
CA GLN A 356 25.43 14.47 4.92
C GLN A 356 25.48 13.53 3.71
N GLY A 357 25.76 12.24 3.91
CA GLY A 357 25.81 11.25 2.83
C GLY A 357 24.46 11.07 2.14
N VAL A 358 23.38 11.03 2.91
CA VAL A 358 22.02 11.00 2.37
C VAL A 358 21.72 12.28 1.56
N ALA A 359 22.12 13.46 2.03
CA ALA A 359 21.93 14.70 1.29
C ALA A 359 22.69 14.71 -0.06
N VAL A 360 23.95 14.26 -0.06
CA VAL A 360 24.76 14.14 -1.29
C VAL A 360 24.12 13.15 -2.27
N ASN A 361 23.63 11.99 -1.80
CA ASN A 361 22.93 11.03 -2.63
C ASN A 361 21.71 11.64 -3.35
N TYR A 362 20.82 12.29 -2.60
CA TYR A 362 19.61 12.90 -3.19
C TYR A 362 19.96 14.02 -4.17
N HIS A 363 20.99 14.82 -3.87
CA HIS A 363 21.47 15.85 -4.78
C HIS A 363 21.94 15.26 -6.11
N VAL A 364 22.81 14.25 -6.05
CA VAL A 364 23.39 13.59 -7.22
C VAL A 364 22.35 12.86 -8.06
N VAL A 365 21.42 12.14 -7.43
CA VAL A 365 20.30 11.49 -8.13
C VAL A 365 19.42 12.54 -8.81
N SER A 366 19.12 13.65 -8.14
CA SER A 366 18.34 14.74 -8.73
C SER A 366 19.02 15.34 -9.95
N GLU A 367 20.33 15.60 -9.87
CA GLU A 367 21.13 16.10 -10.99
C GLU A 367 21.13 15.11 -12.17
N THR A 368 21.34 13.82 -11.87
CA THR A 368 21.36 12.75 -12.87
C THR A 368 20.03 12.65 -13.61
N VAL A 369 18.92 12.61 -12.87
CA VAL A 369 17.56 12.53 -13.46
C VAL A 369 17.24 13.79 -14.26
N SER A 370 17.68 14.97 -13.83
CA SER A 370 17.46 16.24 -14.55
C SER A 370 18.19 16.23 -15.89
N ARG A 371 19.48 15.85 -15.90
CA ARG A 371 20.26 15.70 -17.14
C ARG A 371 19.61 14.69 -18.10
N MET A 372 19.12 13.57 -17.57
CA MET A 372 18.44 12.55 -18.39
C MET A 372 17.13 13.02 -18.99
N ARG A 373 16.42 13.95 -18.35
CA ARG A 373 15.20 14.57 -18.88
C ARG A 373 15.47 15.57 -19.99
N GLU A 374 16.62 16.25 -19.94
CA GLU A 374 17.05 17.21 -20.95
C GLU A 374 17.75 16.55 -22.14
N ALA A 375 18.27 15.33 -21.95
CA ALA A 375 18.99 14.60 -22.97
C ALA A 375 18.06 13.97 -24.02
N PRO A 376 18.56 13.72 -25.25
CA PRO A 376 17.82 12.96 -26.24
C PRO A 376 17.42 11.57 -25.73
N CYS A 377 16.29 11.03 -26.20
CA CYS A 377 15.74 9.71 -25.86
C CYS A 377 16.79 8.58 -25.73
N CYS A 378 17.81 8.56 -26.60
CA CYS A 378 18.82 7.50 -26.65
C CYS A 378 19.99 7.69 -25.65
N ALA A 379 20.02 8.80 -24.91
CA ALA A 379 21.07 9.06 -23.93
C ALA A 379 21.03 8.02 -22.80
N SER A 380 22.21 7.64 -22.31
CA SER A 380 22.40 6.73 -21.19
C SER A 380 23.16 7.45 -20.09
N ILE A 381 22.92 7.07 -18.84
CA ILE A 381 23.66 7.63 -17.70
C ILE A 381 25.15 7.31 -17.90
N GLY A 382 26.07 8.28 -17.78
CA GLY A 382 27.50 7.96 -17.82
C GLY A 382 27.99 7.43 -16.48
N ALA A 383 29.21 6.89 -16.39
CA ALA A 383 29.75 6.38 -15.11
C ALA A 383 30.04 7.51 -14.10
N GLU A 384 30.17 8.75 -14.57
CA GLU A 384 30.49 9.96 -13.80
C GLU A 384 29.39 10.37 -12.81
N TRP A 385 28.17 9.84 -12.94
CA TRP A 385 27.03 10.22 -12.10
C TRP A 385 27.33 10.07 -10.61
N LYS A 386 28.16 9.09 -10.23
CA LYS A 386 28.45 8.75 -8.83
C LYS A 386 29.72 9.40 -8.27
N GLU A 387 30.48 10.16 -9.06
CA GLU A 387 31.79 10.71 -8.65
C GLU A 387 31.71 11.55 -7.38
N GLN A 388 30.66 12.36 -7.22
CA GLN A 388 30.49 13.18 -6.02
C GLN A 388 30.23 12.34 -4.76
N ILE A 389 29.44 11.26 -4.89
CA ILE A 389 29.16 10.34 -3.78
C ILE A 389 30.45 9.61 -3.39
N GLU A 390 31.20 9.12 -4.37
CA GLU A 390 32.48 8.45 -4.14
C GLU A 390 33.51 9.40 -3.50
N ALA A 391 33.62 10.64 -3.98
CA ALA A 391 34.52 11.64 -3.42
C ALA A 391 34.18 11.98 -1.96
N ASP A 392 32.91 12.13 -1.63
CA ASP A 392 32.45 12.40 -0.28
C ASP A 392 32.68 11.20 0.65
N PHE A 393 32.45 9.97 0.19
CA PHE A 393 32.77 8.76 0.94
C PHE A 393 34.28 8.63 1.20
N GLN A 394 35.11 8.79 0.17
CA GLN A 394 36.58 8.69 0.31
C GLN A 394 37.14 9.77 1.25
N LYS A 395 36.66 11.01 1.16
CA LYS A 395 37.08 12.11 2.04
C LYS A 395 36.84 11.80 3.51
N ARG A 396 35.82 11.01 3.84
CA ARG A 396 35.43 10.68 5.21
C ARG A 396 36.15 9.44 5.78
N HIS A 397 36.61 8.54 4.91
CA HIS A 397 37.27 7.28 5.28
C HIS A 397 38.77 7.22 4.97
N HIS A 398 39.36 8.27 4.40
CA HIS A 398 40.80 8.40 4.18
C HIS A 398 41.43 9.52 5.04
N ARG A 399 41.27 9.40 6.36
CA ARG A 399 42.10 10.11 7.35
C ARG A 399 42.96 9.16 8.16
#